data_AF-A0A6D0IKK6-F1
#
_entry.id   AF-A0A6D0IKK6-F1
#
_cell.length_a   1.000
_cell.length_b   1.000
_cell.length_c   1.000
_cell.angle_alpha   90.00
_cell.angle_beta   90.00
_cell.angle_gamma   90.00
#
_symmetry.space_group_name_H-M   'P 1'
#
loop_
_entity.id
_entity.type
_entity.pdbx_description
1 polymer ?
#
loop_
_entity_poly.entity_id
_entity_poly.type
_entity_poly.pdbx_seq_one_letter_code
_entity_poly.pdbx_strand_id
1 'polypeptide(L)' 'MSKFLDRFRYFKQKGETFADGHGQLLNTNRDWEDGYRQRWQHDKIVRSTHGVNCTGS' A
#
# COMPACT_ATOMS: atom_id res chain seq x y z
N MET A 1 9.53 -12.70 6.79
CA MET A 1 9.79 -13.84 5.88
C MET A 1 10.92 -13.45 4.92
N SER A 2 11.73 -14.40 4.44
CA SER A 2 12.87 -14.08 3.55
C SER A 2 12.40 -13.82 2.13
N LYS A 3 12.51 -12.57 1.66
CA LYS A 3 12.14 -12.18 0.28
C LYS A 3 12.88 -12.95 -0.80
N PHE A 4 14.07 -13.47 -0.48
CA PHE A 4 14.85 -14.31 -1.38
C PHE A 4 14.19 -15.69 -1.56
N LEU A 5 13.79 -16.33 -0.46
CA LEU A 5 13.16 -17.65 -0.50
C LEU A 5 11.77 -17.59 -1.14
N ASP A 6 11.04 -16.49 -0.97
CA ASP A 6 9.72 -16.29 -1.57
C ASP A 6 9.75 -16.29 -3.10
N ARG A 7 10.87 -15.91 -3.72
CA ARG A 7 11.01 -15.94 -5.19
C ARG A 7 10.95 -17.36 -5.77
N PHE A 8 11.35 -18.37 -5.02
CA PHE A 8 11.22 -19.77 -5.45
C PHE A 8 9.76 -20.24 -5.53
N ARG A 9 8.80 -19.48 -4.98
CA ARG A 9 7.36 -19.79 -5.04
C ARG A 9 6.65 -19.20 -6.26
N TYR A 10 7.38 -18.73 -7.27
CA TYR A 10 6.83 -18.02 -8.44
C TYR A 10 5.60 -18.69 -9.07
N PHE A 11 5.65 -19.99 -9.37
CA PHE A 11 4.53 -20.70 -9.98
C PHE A 11 3.36 -20.96 -9.01
N LYS A 12 3.62 -21.00 -7.70
CA LYS A 12 2.60 -21.21 -6.68
C LYS A 12 1.82 -19.93 -6.34
N GLN A 13 2.37 -18.75 -6.68
CA GLN A 13 1.76 -17.45 -6.40
C GLN A 13 0.84 -16.95 -7.53
N LYS A 14 0.84 -17.59 -8.70
CA LYS A 14 -0.08 -17.28 -9.81
C LYS A 14 -1.49 -17.75 -9.45
N GLY A 15 -2.44 -16.82 -9.46
CA GLY A 15 -3.87 -17.10 -9.29
C GLY A 15 -4.57 -17.38 -10.63
N GLU A 16 -5.85 -17.08 -10.69
CA GLU A 16 -6.65 -17.23 -11.92
C GLU A 16 -6.31 -16.14 -12.95
N THR A 17 -6.47 -16.49 -14.23
CA THR A 17 -6.49 -15.53 -15.33
C THR A 17 -7.89 -14.96 -15.49
N PHE A 18 -7.99 -13.69 -15.90
CA PHE A 18 -9.27 -13.03 -16.15
C PHE A 18 -9.25 -12.27 -17.47
N ALA A 19 -10.44 -11.86 -17.94
CA ALA A 19 -10.62 -11.17 -19.22
C ALA A 19 -9.96 -11.92 -20.39
N ASP A 20 -10.41 -13.14 -20.68
CA ASP A 20 -9.92 -13.98 -21.79
C ASP A 20 -8.38 -14.14 -21.86
N GLY A 21 -7.72 -14.11 -20.69
CA GLY A 21 -6.27 -14.25 -20.58
C GLY A 21 -5.48 -12.92 -20.64
N HIS A 22 -6.16 -11.78 -20.73
CA HIS A 22 -5.51 -10.46 -20.68
C HIS A 22 -5.00 -10.09 -19.28
N GLY A 23 -5.60 -10.65 -18.23
CA GLY A 23 -5.26 -10.39 -16.84
C GLY A 23 -4.80 -11.63 -16.09
N GLN A 24 -3.91 -11.43 -15.11
CA GLN A 24 -3.44 -12.47 -14.19
C GLN A 24 -3.54 -11.94 -12.76
N LEU A 25 -4.29 -12.64 -11.90
CA LEU A 25 -4.29 -12.35 -10.47
C LEU A 25 -3.02 -12.91 -9.83
N LEU A 26 -2.40 -12.16 -8.92
CA LEU A 26 -1.22 -12.59 -8.17
C LEU A 26 -1.48 -12.51 -6.66
N ASN A 27 -1.35 -13.65 -5.98
CA ASN A 27 -1.44 -13.74 -4.53
C ASN A 27 -0.03 -13.69 -3.94
N THR A 28 0.55 -12.48 -3.95
CA THR A 28 1.92 -12.24 -3.47
C THR A 28 1.93 -11.29 -2.26
N ASN A 29 3.07 -11.24 -1.58
CA ASN A 29 3.26 -10.42 -0.40
C ASN A 29 3.21 -8.91 -0.76
N ARG A 30 2.46 -8.13 0.02
CA ARG A 30 2.26 -6.67 -0.16
C ARG A 30 2.69 -5.86 1.07
N ASP A 31 3.51 -6.43 1.95
CA ASP A 31 3.92 -5.80 3.22
C ASP A 31 4.67 -4.47 3.00
N TRP A 32 5.25 -4.25 1.82
CA TRP A 32 5.92 -3.00 1.49
C TRP A 32 4.99 -1.77 1.55
N GLU A 33 3.68 -1.98 1.37
CA GLU A 33 2.68 -0.92 1.44
C GLU A 33 2.52 -0.34 2.85
N ASP A 34 2.95 -1.08 3.88
CA ASP A 34 2.94 -0.57 5.25
C ASP A 34 3.83 0.65 5.41
N GLY A 35 4.84 0.86 4.54
CA GLY A 35 5.63 2.08 4.54
C GLY A 35 4.77 3.35 4.35
N TYR A 36 3.82 3.32 3.41
CA TYR A 36 2.89 4.43 3.21
C TYR A 36 1.83 4.50 4.31
N ARG A 37 1.35 3.35 4.81
CA ARG A 37 0.38 3.31 5.92
C ARG A 37 0.98 3.93 7.19
N GLN A 38 2.21 3.57 7.53
CA GLN A 38 2.93 4.10 8.69
C GLN A 38 3.24 5.58 8.54
N ARG A 39 3.57 6.05 7.32
CA ARG A 39 3.78 7.48 7.07
C ARG A 39 2.51 8.31 7.33
N TRP A 40 1.34 7.76 7.03
CA TRP A 40 0.06 8.43 7.25
C TRP A 40 -0.38 8.43 8.73
N GLN A 41 0.05 7.43 9.49
CA GLN A 41 -0.22 7.36 10.92
C GLN A 41 0.42 8.53 11.68
N HIS A 42 -0.26 8.97 12.73
CA HIS A 42 0.20 10.04 13.62
C HIS A 42 -0.40 9.83 15.02
N ASP A 43 0.24 10.39 16.04
CA ASP A 43 -0.16 10.15 17.43
C ASP A 43 -1.43 10.91 17.81
N LYS A 44 -1.58 12.15 17.32
CA LYS A 44 -2.74 13.01 17.60
C LYS A 44 -2.94 14.11 16.56
N ILE A 45 -4.17 14.58 16.46
CA ILE A 45 -4.53 15.77 15.70
C ILE A 45 -4.88 16.87 16.69
N VAL A 46 -4.33 18.07 16.47
CA VAL A 46 -4.63 19.24 17.30
C VAL A 46 -5.11 20.38 16.42
N ARG A 47 -6.22 21.01 16.81
CA ARG A 47 -6.78 22.17 16.11
C ARG A 47 -5.89 23.38 16.32
N SER A 48 -5.58 24.07 15.23
CA SER A 48 -4.92 25.38 15.24
C SER A 48 -5.55 26.26 14.15
N THR A 49 -5.03 27.47 14.00
CA THR A 49 -5.41 28.40 12.93
C THR A 49 -4.16 29.02 12.31
N HIS A 50 -4.27 29.49 11.06
CA HIS A 50 -3.23 30.28 10.41
C HIS A 50 -3.50 31.76 10.65
N GLY A 51 -2.66 32.42 11.47
CA GLY A 51 -2.81 33.84 11.83
C GLY A 51 -2.39 34.80 10.72
N VAL A 52 -3.08 34.79 9.59
CA VAL A 52 -2.79 35.62 8.41
C VAL A 52 -4.08 36.25 7.88
N ASN A 53 -3.98 37.46 7.30
CA ASN A 53 -5.12 38.15 6.70
C ASN A 53 -5.47 37.55 5.33
N CYS A 54 -5.99 36.33 5.32
CA CYS A 54 -6.36 35.59 4.10
C CYS A 54 -7.87 35.41 3.92
N THR A 55 -8.71 35.90 4.86
CA THR A 55 -10.18 35.74 4.86
C THR A 55 -10.69 34.28 4.84
N GLY A 56 -9.79 33.30 5.01
CA GLY A 56 -10.16 31.89 5.07
C GLY A 56 -10.69 31.48 6.44
N SER A 57 -11.73 30.66 6.45
CA SER A 57 -12.25 29.93 7.61
C SER A 57 -12.15 28.43 7.39
#